data_AF-A0A9E5DW07-F1
#
_entry.id   AF-A0A9E5DW07-F1
#
_cell.length_a   1.000
_cell.length_b   1.000
_cell.length_c   1.000
_cell.angle_alpha   90.00
_cell.angle_beta   90.00
_cell.angle_gamma   90.00
#
_symmetry.space_group_name_H-M   'P 1'
#
loop_
_entity.id
_entity.type
_entity.pdbx_description
1 polymer ?
#
loop_
_entity_poly.entity_id
_entity_poly.type
_entity_poly.pdbx_seq_one_letter_code
_entity_poly.pdbx_strand_id
1 'polypeptide(L)'
;MCQCQKSADCAAQNDGNLCNGSLFCDQASHVCSINPATVVGCVPGDNPCAVNSCNPTTGTCAAVNLGDGATCSDGKACTVGDACKSGSCAAGACKGATTLDCGDANTCTQDTCQAKTGCIHLPQSSTCTDDNVCTISDTCTGGVCKGGCSFDCQDSDLCTTDACSPTKGCTHTLSTGPCDDGQFSTVADTCGAVGGCSGKALDCQGEVGGACANGLCDERPTSVSPASWPMAAAATMALSARCWTCPRKASAPVSTMSASTNN
;
A
#
# COMPACT_ATOMS: atom_id res chain seq x y z
N MET A 1 13.11 -9.97 80.05
CA MET A 1 11.74 -10.49 80.19
C MET A 1 11.33 -11.06 78.84
N CYS A 2 10.87 -12.31 78.80
CA CYS A 2 10.28 -12.90 77.59
C CYS A 2 8.92 -12.24 77.32
N GLN A 3 8.60 -11.96 76.05
CA GLN A 3 7.28 -11.40 75.72
C GLN A 3 6.18 -12.46 75.77
N CYS A 4 6.51 -13.73 75.55
CA CYS A 4 5.59 -14.86 75.62
C CYS A 4 6.33 -16.17 75.99
N GLN A 5 5.60 -17.15 76.53
CA GLN A 5 6.09 -18.53 76.70
C GLN A 5 5.24 -19.55 75.93
N LYS A 6 3.97 -19.22 75.68
CA LYS A 6 3.03 -19.99 74.85
C LYS A 6 2.27 -19.03 73.94
N SER A 7 1.73 -19.54 72.82
CA SER A 7 0.98 -18.70 71.87
C SER A 7 -0.25 -18.04 72.47
N ALA A 8 -0.82 -18.60 73.55
CA ALA A 8 -1.92 -17.98 74.29
C ALA A 8 -1.52 -16.63 74.94
N ASP A 9 -0.24 -16.42 75.25
CA ASP A 9 0.25 -15.17 75.84
C ASP A 9 0.24 -14.02 74.81
N CYS A 10 0.34 -14.37 73.52
CA CYS A 10 0.27 -13.43 72.41
C CYS A 10 -1.16 -13.04 72.03
N ALA A 11 -2.18 -13.74 72.56
CA ALA A 11 -3.58 -13.48 72.23
C ALA A 11 -4.02 -12.05 72.61
N ALA A 12 -3.45 -11.50 73.69
CA ALA A 12 -3.72 -10.13 74.14
C ALA A 12 -3.15 -9.04 73.22
N GLN A 13 -2.19 -9.40 72.35
CA GLN A 13 -1.56 -8.48 71.39
C GLN A 13 -2.19 -8.54 69.99
N ASN A 14 -3.17 -9.42 69.81
CA ASN A 14 -3.84 -9.58 68.53
C ASN A 14 -4.76 -8.36 68.30
N ASP A 15 -4.65 -7.73 67.13
CA ASP A 15 -5.41 -6.52 66.76
C ASP A 15 -6.86 -6.83 66.34
N GLY A 16 -7.23 -8.11 66.32
CA GLY A 16 -8.54 -8.60 65.89
C GLY A 16 -8.72 -8.62 64.37
N ASN A 17 -7.67 -8.35 63.59
CA ASN A 17 -7.68 -8.45 62.14
C ASN A 17 -7.25 -9.84 61.69
N LEU A 18 -8.22 -10.73 61.45
CA LEU A 18 -7.96 -12.08 60.96
C LEU A 18 -7.27 -12.10 59.59
N CYS A 19 -7.26 -11.00 58.84
CA CYS A 19 -6.65 -10.92 57.51
C CYS A 19 -5.13 -10.80 57.54
N ASN A 20 -4.53 -10.24 58.60
CA ASN A 20 -3.06 -10.17 58.73
C ASN A 20 -2.46 -11.33 59.55
N GLY A 21 -3.29 -12.32 59.90
CA GLY A 21 -2.90 -13.52 60.62
C GLY A 21 -2.90 -13.34 62.13
N SER A 22 -2.95 -14.46 62.86
CA SER A 22 -2.88 -14.47 64.32
C SER A 22 -1.45 -14.56 64.82
N LEU A 23 -1.18 -13.90 65.94
CA LEU A 23 0.12 -13.96 66.60
C LEU A 23 0.33 -15.32 67.29
N PHE A 24 1.52 -15.88 67.14
CA PHE A 24 1.99 -17.05 67.87
C PHE A 24 3.28 -16.70 68.63
N CYS A 25 3.58 -17.47 69.68
CA CYS A 25 4.85 -17.30 70.39
C CYS A 25 5.94 -18.08 69.65
N ASP A 26 6.90 -17.37 69.05
CA ASP A 26 8.10 -18.02 68.54
C ASP A 26 8.95 -18.47 69.74
N GLN A 27 9.07 -19.79 69.92
CA GLN A 27 9.79 -20.37 71.05
C GLN A 27 11.31 -20.18 70.95
N ALA A 28 11.84 -19.84 69.77
CA ALA A 28 13.27 -19.56 69.61
C ALA A 28 13.64 -18.15 70.10
N SER A 29 12.81 -17.16 69.79
CA SER A 29 13.04 -15.75 70.16
C SER A 29 12.26 -15.29 71.39
N HIS A 30 11.26 -16.05 71.84
CA HIS A 30 10.28 -15.68 72.87
C HIS A 30 9.55 -14.35 72.57
N VAL A 31 9.29 -14.10 71.29
CA VAL A 31 8.60 -12.92 70.76
C VAL A 31 7.32 -13.35 70.02
N CYS A 32 6.27 -12.54 70.13
CA CYS A 32 5.04 -12.75 69.39
C CYS A 32 5.23 -12.38 67.91
N SER A 33 5.05 -13.35 67.02
CA SER A 33 5.21 -13.19 65.57
C SER A 33 3.93 -13.61 64.84
N ILE A 34 3.69 -13.07 63.65
CA ILE A 34 2.54 -13.46 62.82
C ILE A 34 2.72 -14.91 62.35
N ASN A 35 1.69 -15.74 62.50
CA ASN A 35 1.67 -17.07 61.91
C ASN A 35 1.23 -16.98 60.44
N PRO A 36 2.11 -17.26 59.45
CA PRO A 36 1.75 -17.16 58.04
C PRO A 36 0.61 -18.11 57.63
N ALA A 37 0.44 -19.24 58.34
CA ALA A 37 -0.62 -20.21 58.04
C ALA A 37 -2.02 -19.72 58.44
N THR A 38 -2.12 -18.65 59.24
CA THR A 38 -3.41 -18.08 59.67
C THR A 38 -3.74 -16.77 58.96
N VAL A 39 -2.85 -16.29 58.07
CA VAL A 39 -3.12 -15.13 57.21
C VAL A 39 -4.17 -15.51 56.17
N VAL A 40 -5.30 -14.80 56.17
CA VAL A 40 -6.35 -15.02 55.17
C VAL A 40 -5.98 -14.34 53.86
N GLY A 41 -5.58 -15.13 52.87
CA GLY A 41 -5.43 -14.69 51.48
C GLY A 41 -6.72 -14.88 50.70
N CYS A 42 -7.30 -13.79 50.20
CA CYS A 42 -8.44 -13.87 49.29
C CYS A 42 -7.96 -14.14 47.86
N VAL A 43 -8.50 -15.20 47.25
CA VAL A 43 -8.23 -15.51 45.85
C VAL A 43 -8.86 -14.41 44.98
N PRO A 44 -8.13 -13.83 44.00
CA PRO A 44 -8.72 -12.89 43.04
C PRO A 44 -9.91 -13.52 42.32
N GLY A 45 -11.00 -12.76 42.14
CA GLY A 45 -12.15 -13.21 41.36
C GLY A 45 -11.97 -12.98 39.86
N ASP A 46 -12.87 -13.54 39.05
CA ASP A 46 -12.85 -13.39 37.58
C ASP A 46 -13.29 -12.00 37.08
N ASN A 47 -13.82 -11.15 37.96
CA ASN A 47 -14.28 -9.81 37.61
C ASN A 47 -13.11 -8.82 37.67
N PRO A 48 -12.64 -8.25 36.54
CA PRO A 48 -11.56 -7.28 36.54
C PRO A 48 -11.92 -5.94 37.20
N CYS A 49 -13.20 -5.72 37.51
CA CYS A 49 -13.72 -4.56 38.24
C CYS A 49 -14.08 -4.85 39.70
N ALA A 50 -13.69 -6.01 40.23
CA ALA A 50 -13.82 -6.30 41.65
C ALA A 50 -12.62 -7.06 42.18
N VAL A 51 -12.27 -6.81 43.44
CA VAL A 51 -11.26 -7.56 44.17
C VAL A 51 -11.91 -8.22 45.37
N ASN A 52 -11.50 -9.45 45.69
CA ASN A 52 -11.96 -10.09 46.91
C ASN A 52 -11.16 -9.51 48.08
N SER A 53 -11.86 -8.82 48.97
CA SER A 53 -11.28 -8.22 50.17
C SER A 53 -11.67 -9.04 51.40
N CYS A 54 -10.72 -9.20 52.32
CA CYS A 54 -10.94 -9.90 53.57
C CYS A 54 -11.59 -8.97 54.60
N ASN A 55 -12.65 -9.44 55.25
CA ASN A 55 -13.24 -8.75 56.40
C ASN A 55 -12.35 -8.96 57.64
N PRO A 56 -11.80 -7.90 58.26
CA PRO A 56 -10.88 -8.01 59.39
C PRO A 56 -11.44 -8.81 60.57
N THR A 57 -12.72 -8.68 60.87
CA THR A 57 -13.32 -9.28 62.07
C THR A 57 -13.71 -10.73 61.86
N THR A 58 -14.18 -11.09 60.67
CA THR A 58 -14.69 -12.44 60.39
C THR A 58 -13.72 -13.32 59.62
N GLY A 59 -12.68 -12.74 59.00
CA GLY A 59 -11.76 -13.47 58.12
C GLY A 59 -12.43 -13.97 56.84
N THR A 60 -13.66 -13.54 56.53
CA THR A 60 -14.38 -13.96 55.33
C THR A 60 -14.04 -13.06 54.16
N CYS A 61 -13.74 -13.64 53.01
CA CYS A 61 -13.52 -12.91 51.77
C CYS A 61 -14.86 -12.54 51.12
N ALA A 62 -15.00 -11.28 50.71
CA ALA A 62 -16.14 -10.80 49.94
C ALA A 62 -15.67 -9.93 48.77
N ALA A 63 -16.40 -9.96 47.66
CA ALA A 63 -16.10 -9.12 46.51
C ALA A 63 -16.36 -7.64 46.84
N VAL A 64 -15.37 -6.80 46.58
CA VAL A 64 -15.43 -5.35 46.69
C VAL A 64 -15.15 -4.76 45.32
N ASN A 65 -16.05 -3.89 44.88
CA ASN A 65 -15.96 -3.23 43.58
C ASN A 65 -14.80 -2.24 43.55
N LEU A 66 -14.06 -2.23 42.44
CA LEU A 66 -13.12 -1.16 42.15
C LEU A 66 -13.88 0.15 41.91
N GLY A 67 -13.23 1.27 42.22
CA GLY A 67 -13.79 2.60 42.00
C GLY A 67 -14.00 2.91 40.52
N ASP A 68 -14.93 3.81 40.24
CA ASP A 68 -15.19 4.30 38.88
C ASP A 68 -13.92 4.92 38.29
N GLY A 69 -13.59 4.55 37.04
CA GLY A 69 -12.38 4.99 36.37
C GLY A 69 -11.14 4.12 36.64
N ALA A 70 -11.22 3.11 37.51
CA ALA A 70 -10.14 2.14 37.64
C ALA A 70 -9.89 1.43 36.31
N THR A 71 -8.61 1.32 35.92
CA THR A 71 -8.20 0.66 34.68
C THR A 71 -8.53 -0.82 34.75
N CYS A 72 -9.09 -1.35 33.67
CA CYS A 72 -9.35 -2.76 33.55
C CYS A 72 -9.29 -3.18 32.07
N SER A 73 -9.61 -4.42 31.73
CA SER A 73 -9.68 -4.86 30.33
C SER A 73 -11.01 -5.53 30.03
N ASP A 74 -11.63 -5.17 28.90
CA ASP A 74 -12.87 -5.81 28.45
C ASP A 74 -12.66 -7.10 27.65
N GLY A 75 -11.40 -7.54 27.57
CA GLY A 75 -10.99 -8.72 26.83
C GLY A 75 -11.15 -8.58 25.31
N LYS A 76 -11.52 -7.40 24.81
CA LYS A 76 -11.56 -7.12 23.38
C LYS A 76 -10.31 -6.31 23.00
N ALA A 77 -9.59 -6.79 22.01
CA ALA A 77 -8.39 -6.11 21.52
C ALA A 77 -8.70 -4.80 20.78
N CYS A 78 -9.97 -4.54 20.46
CA CYS A 78 -10.42 -3.41 19.62
C CYS A 78 -10.94 -2.21 20.39
N THR A 79 -10.74 -2.23 21.69
CA THR A 79 -11.20 -1.24 22.64
C THR A 79 -10.00 -0.79 23.43
N VAL A 80 -9.92 0.53 23.65
CA VAL A 80 -8.87 1.14 24.45
C VAL A 80 -9.47 2.02 25.54
N GLY A 81 -8.70 2.18 26.61
CA GLY A 81 -9.12 2.96 27.77
C GLY A 81 -10.24 2.29 28.55
N ASP A 82 -10.23 0.96 28.65
CA ASP A 82 -11.28 0.26 29.38
C ASP A 82 -11.21 0.62 30.88
N ALA A 83 -12.37 0.96 31.43
CA ALA A 83 -12.48 1.42 32.81
C ALA A 83 -13.72 0.85 33.50
N CYS A 84 -13.61 0.69 34.82
CA CYS A 84 -14.70 0.26 35.66
C CYS A 84 -15.74 1.36 35.87
N LYS A 85 -17.01 0.96 35.94
CA LYS A 85 -18.12 1.85 36.28
C LYS A 85 -19.16 1.12 37.13
N SER A 86 -19.42 1.66 38.31
CA SER A 86 -20.38 1.20 39.31
C SER A 86 -20.19 -0.26 39.74
N GLY A 87 -18.96 -0.77 39.68
CA GLY A 87 -18.55 -2.04 40.28
C GLY A 87 -19.09 -3.34 39.67
N SER A 88 -20.22 -3.30 38.95
CA SER A 88 -20.80 -4.45 38.28
C SER A 88 -21.19 -4.11 36.84
N CYS A 89 -20.65 -4.92 35.95
CA CYS A 89 -20.84 -4.88 34.51
C CYS A 89 -22.21 -5.40 34.09
N ALA A 90 -23.15 -4.50 33.79
CA ALA A 90 -24.27 -4.86 32.93
C ALA A 90 -23.73 -5.00 31.49
N ALA A 91 -23.54 -6.26 31.04
CA ALA A 91 -23.10 -6.64 29.70
C ALA A 91 -21.80 -5.96 29.21
N GLY A 92 -20.67 -6.33 29.83
CA GLY A 92 -19.34 -5.88 29.42
C GLY A 92 -18.46 -5.70 30.64
N ALA A 93 -17.77 -6.78 31.05
CA ALA A 93 -16.57 -6.67 31.88
C ALA A 93 -15.73 -5.57 31.26
N CYS A 94 -15.58 -4.44 31.93
CA CYS A 94 -15.03 -3.21 31.35
C CYS A 94 -15.72 -2.72 30.07
N LYS A 95 -15.61 -1.42 29.78
CA LYS A 95 -16.08 -0.89 28.50
C LYS A 95 -14.98 -0.05 27.91
N GLY A 96 -14.55 -0.41 26.70
CA GLY A 96 -13.72 0.47 25.89
C GLY A 96 -14.33 1.85 25.78
N ALA A 97 -13.54 2.86 26.13
CA ALA A 97 -13.91 4.25 25.98
C ALA A 97 -13.97 4.64 24.50
N THR A 98 -13.05 4.09 23.71
CA THR A 98 -12.92 4.35 22.28
C THR A 98 -12.57 3.07 21.50
N THR A 99 -12.94 3.06 20.23
CA THR A 99 -12.49 2.04 19.27
C THR A 99 -11.01 2.24 18.96
N LEU A 100 -10.25 1.15 18.90
CA LEU A 100 -8.86 1.17 18.44
C LEU A 100 -8.81 1.58 16.96
N ASP A 101 -7.98 2.58 16.65
CA ASP A 101 -7.64 2.92 15.27
C ASP A 101 -6.63 1.89 14.73
N CYS A 102 -7.01 1.21 13.67
CA CYS A 102 -6.20 0.19 13.00
C CYS A 102 -5.64 0.68 11.66
N GLY A 103 -5.64 1.99 11.37
CA GLY A 103 -5.04 2.53 10.16
C GLY A 103 -3.55 2.18 10.06
N ASP A 104 -3.12 1.51 8.99
CA ASP A 104 -1.69 1.30 8.68
C ASP A 104 -1.14 2.28 7.62
N ALA A 105 -1.97 3.22 7.17
CA ALA A 105 -1.70 4.19 6.11
C ALA A 105 -1.41 3.58 4.74
N ASN A 106 -1.71 2.29 4.53
CA ASN A 106 -1.59 1.63 3.23
C ASN A 106 -2.95 1.58 2.53
N THR A 107 -3.07 2.26 1.39
CA THR A 107 -4.32 2.27 0.60
C THR A 107 -4.68 0.89 0.03
N CYS A 108 -3.73 -0.05 0.03
CA CYS A 108 -3.89 -1.40 -0.49
C CYS A 108 -4.27 -2.44 0.57
N THR A 109 -4.51 -2.01 1.80
CA THR A 109 -5.05 -2.85 2.88
C THR A 109 -6.41 -2.32 3.29
N GLN A 110 -7.32 -3.26 3.60
CA GLN A 110 -8.53 -2.97 4.31
C GLN A 110 -8.26 -3.22 5.79
N ASP A 111 -8.22 -2.13 6.53
CA ASP A 111 -7.97 -2.16 7.97
C ASP A 111 -9.26 -2.48 8.70
N THR A 112 -9.20 -3.49 9.56
CA THR A 112 -10.34 -3.89 10.39
C THR A 112 -9.84 -4.30 11.75
N CYS A 113 -10.61 -3.97 12.77
CA CYS A 113 -10.33 -4.48 14.10
C CYS A 113 -11.21 -5.71 14.40
N GLN A 114 -10.57 -6.84 14.66
CA GLN A 114 -11.24 -8.06 15.11
C GLN A 114 -11.13 -8.20 16.63
N ALA A 115 -12.27 -8.35 17.31
CA ALA A 115 -12.35 -8.29 18.78
C ALA A 115 -11.38 -9.21 19.54
N LYS A 116 -10.96 -10.36 18.97
CA LYS A 116 -10.04 -11.31 19.62
C LYS A 116 -8.58 -11.14 19.23
N THR A 117 -8.30 -10.75 17.99
CA THR A 117 -6.97 -10.73 17.39
C THR A 117 -6.39 -9.33 17.28
N GLY A 118 -7.23 -8.30 17.41
CA GLY A 118 -6.85 -6.89 17.29
C GLY A 118 -6.88 -6.41 15.85
N CYS A 119 -5.98 -5.50 15.51
CA CYS A 119 -5.89 -4.96 14.16
C CYS A 119 -5.45 -6.03 13.17
N ILE A 120 -6.18 -6.08 12.05
CA ILE A 120 -5.84 -6.87 10.88
C ILE A 120 -5.86 -5.97 9.65
N HIS A 121 -4.94 -6.25 8.72
CA HIS A 121 -4.75 -5.47 7.49
C HIS A 121 -4.82 -6.45 6.32
N LEU A 122 -6.00 -6.58 5.72
CA LEU A 122 -6.21 -7.56 4.64
C LEU A 122 -5.94 -6.90 3.28
N PRO A 123 -5.16 -7.55 2.39
CA PRO A 123 -5.00 -7.07 1.02
C PRO A 123 -6.34 -6.77 0.34
N GLN A 124 -6.47 -5.60 -0.26
CA GLN A 124 -7.59 -5.23 -1.12
C GLN A 124 -7.13 -4.97 -2.56
N SER A 125 -8.07 -5.06 -3.50
CA SER A 125 -7.86 -4.82 -4.94
C SER A 125 -8.53 -3.52 -5.37
N SER A 126 -8.03 -2.39 -4.86
CA SER A 126 -8.46 -1.03 -5.19
C SER A 126 -7.46 -0.32 -6.12
N THR A 127 -7.83 0.85 -6.62
CA THR A 127 -6.87 1.79 -7.25
C THR A 127 -5.98 2.43 -6.19
N CYS A 128 -4.74 2.72 -6.54
CA CYS A 128 -3.78 3.37 -5.66
C CYS A 128 -2.87 4.33 -6.44
N THR A 129 -1.83 4.84 -5.79
CA THR A 129 -0.76 5.62 -6.43
C THR A 129 0.56 5.04 -5.94
N ASP A 130 1.45 4.66 -6.87
CA ASP A 130 2.74 4.04 -6.54
C ASP A 130 3.89 5.07 -6.41
N ASP A 131 3.52 6.34 -6.28
CA ASP A 131 4.39 7.53 -6.24
C ASP A 131 5.32 7.69 -7.46
N ASN A 132 5.08 6.92 -8.51
CA ASN A 132 5.79 7.03 -9.77
C ASN A 132 4.90 7.73 -10.81
N VAL A 133 5.24 8.98 -11.16
CA VAL A 133 4.46 9.74 -12.13
C VAL A 133 4.48 9.16 -13.55
N CYS A 134 5.36 8.19 -13.78
CA CYS A 134 5.52 7.49 -15.05
C CYS A 134 4.62 6.27 -15.19
N THR A 135 3.80 5.99 -14.20
CA THR A 135 2.82 4.91 -14.23
C THR A 135 1.42 5.48 -14.13
N ILE A 136 0.50 4.85 -14.86
CA ILE A 136 -0.91 5.20 -14.85
C ILE A 136 -1.75 3.98 -14.54
N SER A 137 -2.90 4.22 -13.93
CA SER A 137 -3.85 3.17 -13.55
C SER A 137 -3.24 2.16 -12.56
N ASP A 138 -2.57 2.66 -11.53
CA ASP A 138 -1.93 1.82 -10.51
C ASP A 138 -2.98 1.04 -9.72
N THR A 139 -2.63 -0.19 -9.35
CA THR A 139 -3.56 -1.11 -8.71
C THR A 139 -2.92 -1.82 -7.54
N CYS A 140 -3.73 -2.03 -6.52
CA CYS A 140 -3.34 -2.82 -5.36
C CYS A 140 -3.32 -4.31 -5.71
N THR A 141 -2.15 -4.93 -5.52
CA THR A 141 -1.98 -6.37 -5.72
C THR A 141 -1.23 -6.97 -4.54
N GLY A 142 -1.90 -7.81 -3.75
CA GLY A 142 -1.29 -8.48 -2.60
C GLY A 142 -0.90 -7.52 -1.48
N GLY A 143 -1.65 -6.43 -1.28
CA GLY A 143 -1.40 -5.46 -0.22
C GLY A 143 -0.35 -4.41 -0.57
N VAL A 144 0.15 -4.39 -1.82
CA VAL A 144 1.15 -3.44 -2.30
C VAL A 144 0.59 -2.71 -3.51
N CYS A 145 0.79 -1.39 -3.55
CA CYS A 145 0.48 -0.62 -4.74
C CYS A 145 1.49 -0.93 -5.83
N LYS A 146 1.01 -1.36 -7.00
CA LYS A 146 1.85 -1.62 -8.16
C LYS A 146 1.50 -0.63 -9.26
N GLY A 147 2.53 0.01 -9.79
CA GLY A 147 2.45 0.82 -11.00
C GLY A 147 1.76 0.08 -12.13
N GLY A 148 0.84 0.76 -12.80
CA GLY A 148 0.12 0.23 -13.93
C GLY A 148 0.93 0.30 -15.23
N CYS A 149 0.28 0.76 -16.31
CA CYS A 149 0.94 0.94 -17.59
C CYS A 149 1.94 2.10 -17.53
N SER A 150 3.04 2.01 -18.28
CA SER A 150 3.95 3.14 -18.46
C SER A 150 3.22 4.29 -19.14
N PHE A 151 3.40 5.49 -18.62
CA PHE A 151 3.02 6.75 -19.25
C PHE A 151 3.89 6.96 -20.50
N ASP A 152 3.26 7.33 -21.60
CA ASP A 152 3.94 7.61 -22.86
C ASP A 152 4.48 9.06 -22.85
N CYS A 153 5.79 9.20 -22.94
CA CYS A 153 6.49 10.49 -22.94
C CYS A 153 6.95 10.92 -24.34
N GLN A 154 6.48 10.30 -25.42
CA GLN A 154 6.93 10.69 -26.76
C GLN A 154 6.42 12.11 -27.11
N ASP A 155 7.31 13.06 -27.41
CA ASP A 155 6.95 14.42 -27.85
C ASP A 155 6.86 14.58 -29.38
N SER A 156 7.11 13.49 -30.11
CA SER A 156 7.16 13.44 -31.58
C SER A 156 8.33 14.20 -32.23
N ASP A 157 9.28 14.73 -31.44
CA ASP A 157 10.53 15.24 -31.98
C ASP A 157 11.55 14.10 -32.14
N LEU A 158 11.95 13.79 -33.37
CA LEU A 158 12.95 12.74 -33.64
C LEU A 158 14.34 13.08 -33.08
N CYS A 159 14.53 14.33 -32.67
CA CYS A 159 15.77 14.87 -32.13
C CYS A 159 15.75 15.04 -30.62
N THR A 160 14.79 14.45 -29.93
CA THR A 160 14.79 14.28 -28.48
C THR A 160 14.96 12.80 -28.13
N THR A 161 15.55 12.54 -26.98
CA THR A 161 15.47 11.26 -26.29
C THR A 161 14.48 11.43 -25.16
N ASP A 162 13.34 10.79 -25.32
CA ASP A 162 12.25 10.82 -24.36
C ASP A 162 12.50 9.80 -23.27
N ALA A 163 12.40 10.25 -22.02
CA ALA A 163 12.49 9.40 -20.85
C ALA A 163 11.50 9.89 -19.81
N CYS A 164 10.92 8.96 -19.07
CA CYS A 164 10.11 9.30 -17.92
C CYS A 164 10.92 9.16 -16.63
N SER A 165 11.04 10.26 -15.89
CA SER A 165 11.67 10.30 -14.57
C SER A 165 10.60 10.11 -13.50
N PRO A 166 10.71 9.11 -12.59
CA PRO A 166 9.67 8.76 -11.63
C PRO A 166 9.15 9.90 -10.74
N THR A 167 9.95 10.95 -10.54
CA THR A 167 9.57 12.13 -9.75
C THR A 167 9.38 13.41 -10.56
N LYS A 168 9.88 13.46 -11.81
CA LYS A 168 9.87 14.70 -12.62
C LYS A 168 8.90 14.65 -13.79
N GLY A 169 8.40 13.46 -14.14
CA GLY A 169 7.57 13.25 -15.32
C GLY A 169 8.42 13.11 -16.56
N CYS A 170 7.82 13.45 -17.70
CA CYS A 170 8.49 13.39 -18.98
C CYS A 170 9.67 14.35 -19.04
N THR A 171 10.77 13.83 -19.58
CA THR A 171 11.99 14.56 -19.86
C THR A 171 12.36 14.30 -21.31
N HIS A 172 12.63 15.36 -22.05
CA HIS A 172 12.97 15.32 -23.47
C HIS A 172 14.38 15.89 -23.60
N THR A 173 15.36 15.00 -23.75
CA THR A 173 16.77 15.43 -23.81
C THR A 173 17.17 15.59 -25.27
N LEU A 174 17.62 16.79 -25.64
CA LEU A 174 18.09 17.05 -27.01
C LEU A 174 19.20 16.07 -27.41
N SER A 175 19.02 15.45 -28.56
CA SER A 175 19.99 14.57 -29.19
C SER A 175 20.69 15.30 -30.32
N THR A 176 22.00 15.12 -30.42
CA THR A 176 22.80 15.63 -31.54
C THR A 176 23.22 14.46 -32.40
N GLY A 177 22.85 14.46 -33.68
CA GLY A 177 23.17 13.35 -34.56
C GLY A 177 22.33 13.34 -35.83
N PRO A 178 22.50 12.28 -36.64
CA PRO A 178 21.67 12.06 -37.81
C PRO A 178 20.24 11.73 -37.37
N CYS A 179 19.29 12.21 -38.15
CA CYS A 179 17.86 11.87 -38.04
C CYS A 179 17.31 11.63 -39.45
N ASP A 180 16.01 11.44 -39.58
CA ASP A 180 15.30 11.33 -40.86
C ASP A 180 14.00 12.13 -40.70
N ASP A 181 13.85 13.24 -41.43
CA ASP A 181 12.68 14.11 -41.31
C ASP A 181 11.47 13.58 -42.12
N GLY A 182 11.62 12.42 -42.75
CA GLY A 182 10.61 11.79 -43.60
C GLY A 182 10.43 12.48 -44.96
N GLN A 183 11.22 13.52 -45.27
CA GLN A 183 11.18 14.20 -46.55
C GLN A 183 12.25 13.62 -47.48
N PHE A 184 11.82 13.12 -48.65
CA PHE A 184 12.77 12.59 -49.64
C PHE A 184 13.56 13.68 -50.38
N SER A 185 13.09 14.94 -50.27
CA SER A 185 13.69 16.12 -50.90
C SER A 185 14.86 16.68 -50.08
N THR A 186 15.16 16.11 -48.92
CA THR A 186 16.28 16.44 -48.05
C THR A 186 17.25 15.26 -47.94
N VAL A 187 18.53 15.57 -47.75
CA VAL A 187 19.58 14.59 -47.47
C VAL A 187 20.46 15.03 -46.31
N ALA A 188 21.08 14.04 -45.68
CA ALA A 188 21.96 14.22 -44.53
C ALA A 188 21.25 14.98 -43.38
N ASP A 189 20.06 14.51 -43.03
CA ASP A 189 19.24 15.14 -41.99
C ASP A 189 19.94 15.03 -40.64
N THR A 190 19.91 16.14 -39.91
CA THR A 190 20.58 16.25 -38.61
C THR A 190 19.71 17.00 -37.63
N CYS A 191 19.88 16.65 -36.38
CA CYS A 191 19.21 17.31 -35.28
C CYS A 191 19.78 18.70 -35.04
N GLY A 192 18.88 19.68 -34.98
CA GLY A 192 19.21 21.05 -34.61
C GLY A 192 19.57 21.20 -33.12
N ALA A 193 20.23 22.30 -32.78
CA ALA A 193 20.61 22.62 -31.40
C ALA A 193 19.42 22.90 -30.46
N VAL A 194 18.21 23.02 -31.01
CA VAL A 194 16.95 23.24 -30.28
C VAL A 194 15.93 22.13 -30.54
N GLY A 195 16.38 20.99 -31.06
CA GLY A 195 15.51 19.92 -31.57
C GLY A 195 15.19 20.10 -33.05
N GLY A 196 14.23 19.32 -33.53
CA GLY A 196 13.80 19.30 -34.92
C GLY A 196 14.79 18.62 -35.85
N CYS A 197 14.27 17.69 -36.64
CA CYS A 197 15.03 17.05 -37.71
C CYS A 197 14.94 17.85 -39.00
N SER A 198 16.08 18.17 -39.61
CA SER A 198 16.11 18.83 -40.92
C SER A 198 17.38 18.49 -41.69
N GLY A 199 17.26 18.38 -43.01
CA GLY A 199 18.39 18.14 -43.92
C GLY A 199 18.68 19.28 -44.89
N LYS A 200 19.71 19.06 -45.70
CA LYS A 200 20.01 19.93 -46.84
C LYS A 200 19.13 19.53 -48.00
N ALA A 201 18.58 20.51 -48.71
CA ALA A 201 17.85 20.25 -49.94
C ALA A 201 18.69 19.40 -50.89
N LEU A 202 18.11 18.31 -51.38
CA LEU A 202 18.70 17.44 -52.38
C LEU A 202 18.87 18.23 -53.69
N ASP A 203 20.11 18.51 -54.06
CA ASP A 203 20.44 19.19 -55.32
C ASP A 203 20.35 18.21 -56.49
N CYS A 204 19.26 18.31 -57.26
CA CYS A 204 19.00 17.51 -58.45
C CYS A 204 19.73 18.04 -59.72
N GLN A 205 20.65 18.99 -59.62
CA GLN A 205 21.38 19.51 -60.77
C GLN A 205 22.47 18.52 -61.24
N GLY A 206 22.08 17.52 -62.03
CA GLY A 206 23.01 16.73 -62.85
C GLY A 206 22.65 15.27 -63.11
N GLU A 207 21.76 14.66 -62.31
CA GLU A 207 21.47 13.22 -62.41
C GLU A 207 20.05 12.98 -62.96
N VAL A 208 19.97 12.58 -64.24
CA VAL A 208 18.76 12.00 -64.83
C VAL A 208 18.73 10.50 -64.51
N GLY A 209 18.27 10.15 -63.30
CA GLY A 209 18.07 8.76 -62.92
C GLY A 209 17.84 8.54 -61.43
N GLY A 210 16.59 8.25 -61.08
CA GLY A 210 16.17 7.79 -59.74
C GLY A 210 15.95 8.93 -58.74
N ALA A 211 14.69 9.25 -58.47
CA ALA A 211 14.16 10.27 -57.53
C ALA A 211 14.16 11.74 -57.97
N CYS A 212 14.96 12.16 -58.94
CA CYS A 212 14.90 13.53 -59.51
C CYS A 212 14.24 13.53 -60.90
N ALA A 213 13.18 14.33 -61.09
CA ALA A 213 12.56 14.57 -62.39
C ALA A 213 12.63 16.07 -62.73
N ASN A 214 13.25 16.41 -63.86
CA ASN A 214 13.36 17.79 -64.36
C ASN A 214 14.01 18.80 -63.37
N GLY A 215 14.97 18.35 -62.55
CA GLY A 215 15.68 19.24 -61.61
C GLY A 215 14.87 19.68 -60.39
N LEU A 216 13.67 19.13 -60.17
CA LEU A 216 12.91 19.29 -58.94
C LEU A 216 12.69 17.92 -58.27
N CYS A 217 12.73 17.90 -56.93
CA CYS A 217 12.20 16.79 -56.14
C CYS A 217 10.66 16.88 -56.17
N ASP A 218 9.98 15.90 -56.78
CA ASP A 218 8.51 15.81 -56.74
C ASP A 218 8.09 14.76 -55.71
N GLU A 219 7.43 15.21 -54.64
CA GLU A 219 6.97 14.36 -53.53
C GLU A 219 5.62 13.70 -53.81
N ARG A 220 5.01 13.98 -54.97
CA ARG A 220 3.76 13.30 -55.34
C ARG A 220 4.07 11.83 -55.65
N PRO A 221 3.25 10.88 -55.17
CA PRO A 221 3.24 9.56 -55.79
C PRO A 221 2.91 9.82 -57.26
N THR A 222 3.87 9.57 -58.16
CA THR A 222 3.67 9.78 -59.59
C THR A 222 2.38 9.10 -59.96
N SER A 223 1.37 9.91 -60.27
CA SER A 223 0.05 9.46 -60.66
C SER A 223 0.25 8.57 -61.87
N VAL A 224 0.16 7.26 -61.66
CA VAL A 224 -0.08 6.34 -62.76
C VAL A 224 -1.46 6.73 -63.29
N SER A 225 -1.49 7.37 -64.45
CA SER A 225 -2.73 7.82 -65.10
C SER A 225 -3.75 6.68 -65.15
N PRO A 226 -5.04 6.92 -64.82
CA PRO A 226 -6.10 5.92 -64.96
C PRO A 226 -6.52 5.86 -66.42
N ALA A 227 -5.68 5.30 -67.29
CA ALA A 227 -6.00 5.20 -68.71
C ALA A 227 -5.42 3.93 -69.34
N SER A 228 -5.87 2.76 -68.86
CA SER A 228 -6.09 1.54 -69.67
C SER A 228 -6.25 0.30 -68.78
N TRP A 229 -7.47 -0.01 -68.34
CA TRP A 229 -7.82 -1.37 -67.93
C TRP A 229 -9.11 -1.76 -68.65
N PRO A 230 -9.13 -2.80 -69.50
CA PRO A 230 -10.39 -3.43 -69.88
C PRO A 230 -10.93 -4.21 -68.68
N MET A 231 -12.25 -4.16 -68.51
CA MET A 231 -13.00 -4.86 -67.48
C MET A 231 -12.73 -6.38 -67.50
N ALA A 232 -12.26 -6.96 -66.40
CA ALA A 232 -12.56 -8.36 -66.06
C ALA A 232 -12.22 -8.72 -64.60
N ALA A 233 -13.25 -9.23 -63.93
CA ALA A 233 -13.26 -10.26 -62.87
C ALA A 233 -12.56 -10.00 -61.52
N ALA A 234 -13.39 -9.99 -60.48
CA ALA A 234 -13.04 -10.18 -59.08
C ALA A 234 -12.46 -11.58 -58.83
N ALA A 235 -11.31 -11.66 -58.14
CA ALA A 235 -10.93 -12.78 -57.27
C ALA A 235 -9.76 -12.39 -56.34
N THR A 236 -10.03 -12.46 -55.03
CA THR A 236 -9.17 -12.93 -53.92
C THR A 236 -7.69 -12.55 -53.83
N MET A 237 -7.35 -12.02 -52.65
CA MET A 237 -6.00 -11.78 -52.12
C MET A 237 -4.96 -12.86 -52.49
N ALA A 238 -3.86 -12.42 -53.11
CA ALA A 238 -2.57 -13.08 -52.98
C ALA A 238 -1.45 -12.05 -53.18
N LEU A 239 -0.52 -12.13 -52.25
CA LEU A 239 0.82 -11.57 -52.24
C LEU A 239 1.51 -11.68 -53.62
N SER A 240 2.35 -10.68 -53.92
CA SER A 240 3.44 -10.68 -54.93
C SER A 240 3.12 -10.24 -56.38
N ALA A 241 3.45 -8.97 -56.68
CA ALA A 241 4.08 -8.50 -57.93
C ALA A 241 4.64 -7.09 -57.67
N ARG A 242 5.84 -6.98 -57.08
CA ARG A 242 7.09 -6.60 -57.78
C ARG A 242 7.00 -5.26 -58.55
N CYS A 243 7.40 -4.19 -57.87
CA CYS A 243 8.29 -3.19 -58.46
C CYS A 243 9.57 -3.21 -57.63
N TRP A 244 10.68 -3.57 -58.25
CA TRP A 244 11.99 -3.75 -57.62
C TRP A 244 12.68 -2.40 -57.36
N THR A 245 13.36 -2.35 -56.22
CA THR A 245 14.45 -1.44 -55.78
C THR A 245 14.16 0.02 -55.45
N CYS A 246 13.84 0.28 -54.17
CA CYS A 246 14.73 1.06 -53.28
C CYS A 246 14.43 0.64 -51.82
N PRO A 247 15.43 0.33 -50.98
CA PRO A 247 15.18 -0.28 -49.67
C PRO A 247 14.60 0.76 -48.70
N ARG A 248 13.33 0.60 -48.31
CA ARG A 248 12.81 1.20 -47.09
C ARG A 248 13.51 0.55 -45.91
N LYS A 249 14.21 1.33 -45.09
CA LYS A 249 14.59 0.89 -43.74
C LYS A 249 13.31 0.91 -42.91
N ALA A 250 12.89 -0.27 -42.47
CA ALA A 250 11.61 -0.48 -41.81
C ALA A 250 11.58 0.14 -40.40
N SER A 251 10.51 0.87 -40.10
CA SER A 251 10.01 1.10 -38.75
C SER A 251 8.49 0.93 -38.80
N ALA A 252 7.98 -0.17 -38.25
CA ALA A 252 6.55 -0.37 -37.98
C ALA A 252 6.10 0.57 -36.84
N PRO A 253 4.81 0.93 -36.68
CA PRO A 253 3.90 0.01 -35.98
C PRO A 253 2.36 0.20 -36.16
N VAL A 254 1.64 -0.68 -35.44
CA VAL A 254 0.26 -0.67 -34.89
C VAL A 254 -0.95 -0.69 -35.84
N SER A 255 -1.63 -1.85 -35.85
CA SER A 255 -3.01 -2.02 -36.27
C SER A 255 -3.98 -1.65 -35.14
N THR A 256 -4.98 -0.81 -35.42
CA THR A 256 -6.23 -0.75 -34.65
C THR A 256 -7.39 -1.10 -35.56
N MET A 257 -8.05 -2.22 -35.24
CA MET A 257 -9.36 -2.58 -35.77
C MET A 257 -10.42 -1.65 -35.20
N SER A 258 -11.40 -1.25 -36.02
CA SER A 258 -12.72 -0.88 -35.52
C SER A 258 -13.82 -1.27 -36.50
N ALA A 259 -14.94 -1.66 -35.90
CA ALA A 259 -15.95 -2.59 -36.38
C ALA A 259 -16.93 -2.01 -37.41
N SER A 260 -17.44 -2.88 -38.28
CA SER A 260 -18.58 -2.62 -39.15
C SER A 260 -19.86 -3.14 -38.49
N THR A 261 -20.83 -2.26 -38.23
CA THR A 261 -22.23 -2.63 -37.97
C THR A 261 -22.88 -3.07 -39.28
N ASN A 262 -23.45 -4.29 -39.30
CA ASN A 262 -24.30 -4.79 -40.37
C ASN A 262 -25.68 -4.13 -40.33
N ASN A 263 -26.19 -3.78 -41.50
CA ASN A 263 -27.61 -3.83 -41.87
C ASN A 263 -27.72 -4.83 -43.02
#